data_AF-A0A7X5QGP8-F1
#
_entry.id   AF-A0A7X5QGP8-F1
#
_cell.length_a   1.000
_cell.length_b   1.000
_cell.length_c   1.000
_cell.angle_alpha   90.00
_cell.angle_beta   90.00
_cell.angle_gamma   90.00
#
_symmetry.space_group_name_H-M   'P 1'
#
loop_
_entity.id
_entity.type
_entity.pdbx_description
1 polymer ?
#
loop_
_entity_poly.entity_id
_entity_poly.type
_entity_poly.pdbx_seq_one_letter_code
_entity_poly.pdbx_strand_id
1 'polypeptide(L)'
;MRENSYSSWLSVIVLSLAAVIFVTAELLPIGILHEIGDTYKKSVGTIGLIVTGYAWVVGISAIFSTSLFINIERKKLLLKIVILR
;
A
#
# COMPACT_ATOMS: atom_id res chain seq x y z
N MET A 1 -11.88 -0.70 28.88
CA MET A 1 -12.07 0.17 27.71
C MET A 1 -13.25 -0.39 26.92
N ARG A 2 -14.42 0.27 26.93
CA ARG A 2 -15.53 -0.10 26.04
C ARG A 2 -15.19 0.47 24.67
N GLU A 3 -14.77 -0.37 23.73
CA GLU A 3 -14.75 0.05 22.34
C GLU A 3 -16.21 0.35 21.95
N ASN A 4 -16.49 1.62 21.64
CA ASN A 4 -17.76 1.97 21.01
C ASN A 4 -17.81 1.19 19.70
N SER A 5 -18.71 0.21 19.59
CA SER A 5 -18.85 -0.64 18.40
C SER A 5 -19.03 0.20 17.12
N TYR A 6 -19.66 1.37 17.24
CA TYR A 6 -19.75 2.39 16.18
C TYR A 6 -18.40 2.94 15.71
N SER A 7 -17.44 3.17 16.62
CA SER A 7 -16.09 3.60 16.27
C SER A 7 -15.30 2.50 15.56
N SER A 8 -15.52 1.23 15.93
CA SER A 8 -14.91 0.09 15.25
C SER A 8 -15.42 -0.04 13.81
N TRP A 9 -16.74 0.08 13.61
CA TRP A 9 -17.36 0.08 12.28
C TRP A 9 -16.88 1.25 11.39
N LEU A 10 -16.76 2.45 11.96
CA LEU A 10 -16.19 3.60 11.23
C LEU A 10 -14.74 3.35 10.81
N SER A 11 -13.91 2.77 11.69
CA SER A 11 -12.53 2.40 11.36
C SER A 11 -12.46 1.40 10.20
N VAL A 12 -13.37 0.42 10.14
CA VAL A 12 -13.44 -0.55 9.03
C VAL A 12 -13.83 0.13 7.72
N ILE A 13 -14.81 1.03 7.75
CA ILE A 13 -15.24 1.79 6.55
C ILE A 13 -14.10 2.66 6.03
N VAL A 14 -13.43 3.40 6.91
CA VAL A 14 -12.28 4.25 6.54
C VAL A 14 -11.13 3.40 6.00
N LEU A 15 -10.82 2.27 6.63
CA LEU A 15 -9.78 1.36 6.17
C LEU A 15 -10.11 0.76 4.80
N SER A 16 -11.38 0.37 4.59
CA SER A 16 -11.85 -0.15 3.31
C SER A 16 -11.74 0.90 2.20
N LEU A 17 -12.17 2.14 2.47
CA LEU A 17 -12.05 3.23 1.52
C LEU A 17 -10.59 3.56 1.19
N ALA A 18 -9.73 3.59 2.21
CA ALA A 18 -8.29 3.78 2.03
C ALA A 18 -7.68 2.68 1.16
N ALA A 19 -8.06 1.42 1.37
CA ALA A 19 -7.62 0.30 0.55
C ALA A 19 -8.07 0.45 -0.91
N VAL A 20 -9.32 0.87 -1.15
CA VAL A 20 -9.83 1.12 -2.51
C VAL A 20 -9.05 2.24 -3.21
N ILE A 21 -8.81 3.36 -2.52
CA ILE A 21 -8.05 4.49 -3.05
C ILE A 21 -6.62 4.04 -3.38
N PHE A 22 -6.00 3.27 -2.50
CA PHE A 22 -4.64 2.78 -2.68
C PHE A 22 -4.52 1.86 -3.91
N VAL A 23 -5.40 0.86 -4.02
CA VAL A 23 -5.44 -0.04 -5.18
C VAL A 23 -5.73 0.74 -6.48
N THR A 24 -6.60 1.74 -6.43
CA THR A 24 -6.88 2.59 -7.60
C THR A 24 -5.65 3.41 -8.01
N ALA A 25 -4.89 3.94 -7.04
CA ALA A 25 -3.68 4.69 -7.30
C ALA A 25 -2.56 3.84 -7.91
N GLU A 26 -2.51 2.54 -7.60
CA GLU A 26 -1.57 1.61 -8.22
C GLU A 26 -1.89 1.28 -9.69
N LEU A 27 -3.14 1.49 -10.12
CA LEU A 27 -3.59 1.24 -11.49
C LEU A 27 -3.42 2.46 -12.41
N LEU A 28 -3.24 3.66 -11.83
CA LEU A 28 -3.02 4.91 -12.56
C LEU A 28 -1.87 4.82 -13.59
N PRO A 29 -0.68 4.29 -13.23
CA PRO A 29 0.42 4.14 -14.18
C PRO A 29 0.03 3.32 -15.41
N ILE A 30 -0.82 2.30 -15.25
CA ILE A 30 -1.27 1.40 -16.31
C ILE A 30 -2.25 2.12 -17.26
N GLY A 31 -3.13 2.95 -16.70
CA GLY A 31 -4.11 3.72 -17.47
C GLY A 31 -3.50 4.77 -18.40
N ILE A 32 -2.34 5.32 -18.04
CA ILE A 32 -1.67 6.37 -18.81
C ILE A 32 -0.63 5.85 -19.81
N LEU A 33 -0.37 4.53 -19.90
CA LEU A 33 0.65 3.99 -20.82
C LEU A 33 0.40 4.37 -22.27
N HIS A 34 -0.87 4.35 -22.69
CA HIS A 34 -1.25 4.62 -24.07
C HIS A 34 -1.01 6.08 -24.43
N GLU A 35 -1.38 7.00 -23.54
CA GLU A 35 -1.20 8.45 -23.71
C GLU A 35 0.29 8.85 -23.74
N ILE A 36 1.13 8.21 -22.91
CA ILE A 36 2.58 8.38 -22.96
C ILE A 36 3.14 7.76 -24.25
N GLY A 37 2.61 6.62 -24.70
CA GLY A 37 2.96 5.97 -25.98
C GLY A 37 2.79 6.89 -27.17
N ASP A 38 1.61 7.48 -27.26
CA ASP A 38 1.23 8.41 -28.32
C ASP A 38 2.08 9.69 -28.27
N THR A 39 2.33 10.23 -27.07
CA THR A 39 3.13 11.46 -26.88
C THR A 39 4.59 11.27 -27.29
N TYR A 40 5.19 10.13 -26.95
CA TYR A 40 6.61 9.87 -27.19
C TYR A 40 6.88 9.05 -28.47
N LYS A 41 5.84 8.72 -29.27
CA LYS A 41 5.90 7.85 -30.46
C LYS A 41 6.65 6.53 -30.20
N LYS A 42 6.55 6.00 -28.98
CA LYS A 42 7.17 4.73 -28.58
C LYS A 42 6.12 3.66 -28.42
N SER A 43 6.50 2.41 -28.69
CA SER A 43 5.58 1.29 -28.52
C SER A 43 5.18 1.15 -27.04
N VAL A 44 3.94 0.71 -26.81
CA VAL A 44 3.40 0.45 -25.47
C VAL A 44 4.31 -0.51 -24.67
N GLY A 45 4.97 -1.45 -25.36
CA GLY A 45 5.93 -2.37 -24.74
C GLY A 45 7.15 -1.68 -24.12
N THR A 46 7.68 -0.64 -24.75
CA THR A 46 8.82 0.12 -24.18
C THR A 46 8.41 0.94 -22.97
N ILE A 47 7.19 1.49 -22.96
CA ILE A 47 6.68 2.27 -21.82
C ILE A 47 6.23 1.34 -20.69
N GLY A 48 5.81 0.11 -21.01
CA GLY A 48 5.55 -0.95 -20.03
C GLY A 48 6.73 -1.23 -19.10
N LEU A 49 7.96 -1.00 -19.55
CA LEU A 49 9.15 -1.13 -18.70
C LEU A 49 9.15 -0.14 -17.52
N ILE A 50 8.51 1.01 -17.64
CA ILE A 50 8.35 1.99 -16.55
C ILE A 50 7.47 1.41 -15.44
N VAL A 51 6.38 0.72 -15.82
CA VAL A 51 5.49 0.05 -14.87
C VAL A 51 6.20 -1.13 -14.20
N THR A 52 7.00 -1.89 -14.94
CA THR A 52 7.83 -2.94 -14.35
C THR A 52 8.81 -2.34 -13.34
N GLY A 53 9.50 -1.24 -13.67
CA GLY A 53 10.39 -0.55 -12.74
C GLY A 53 9.69 -0.10 -11.46
N TYR A 54 8.48 0.47 -11.60
CA TYR A 54 7.62 0.81 -10.46
C TYR A 54 7.31 -0.41 -9.59
N ALA A 55 6.89 -1.53 -10.19
CA ALA A 55 6.57 -2.75 -9.46
C ALA A 55 7.75 -3.31 -8.64
N TRP A 56 8.97 -3.21 -9.17
CA TRP A 56 10.19 -3.58 -8.43
C TRP A 56 10.40 -2.69 -7.19
N VAL A 57 10.26 -1.37 -7.32
CA VAL A 57 10.41 -0.44 -6.19
C VAL A 57 9.35 -0.71 -5.11
N VAL A 58 8.09 -0.90 -5.53
CA VAL A 58 6.99 -1.23 -4.60
C VAL A 58 7.24 -2.56 -3.90
N GLY A 59 7.62 -3.60 -4.63
CA GLY A 59 7.91 -4.93 -4.07
C GLY A 59 9.05 -4.90 -3.05
N ILE A 60 10.16 -4.23 -3.36
CA ILE A 60 11.28 -4.06 -2.44
C ILE A 60 10.84 -3.26 -1.20
N SER A 61 10.09 -2.18 -1.40
CA SER A 61 9.55 -1.38 -0.30
C SER A 61 8.60 -2.20 0.58
N ALA A 62 7.79 -3.09 0.02
CA ALA A 62 6.89 -3.97 0.76
C ALA A 62 7.66 -5.00 1.59
N ILE A 63 8.72 -5.59 1.02
CA ILE A 63 9.63 -6.50 1.74
C ILE A 63 10.33 -5.76 2.88
N PHE A 64 10.85 -4.56 2.61
CA PHE A 64 11.52 -3.74 3.61
C PHE A 64 10.57 -3.31 4.72
N SER A 65 9.37 -2.83 4.37
CA SER A 65 8.30 -2.48 5.29
C SER A 65 7.95 -3.68 6.18
N THR A 66 7.67 -4.84 5.58
CA THR A 66 7.35 -6.07 6.32
C THR A 66 8.49 -6.47 7.24
N SER A 67 9.74 -6.41 6.78
CA SER A 67 10.94 -6.73 7.58
C SER A 67 11.17 -5.76 8.74
N LEU A 68 10.96 -4.45 8.54
CA LEU A 68 11.03 -3.45 9.61
C LEU A 68 9.95 -3.68 10.67
N PHE A 69 8.73 -4.04 10.24
CA PHE A 69 7.61 -4.31 11.16
C PHE A 69 7.66 -5.71 11.80
N ILE A 70 8.38 -6.70 11.22
CA ILE A 70 8.47 -8.07 11.76
C ILE A 70 9.31 -8.15 13.03
N ASN A 71 10.33 -7.29 13.15
CA ASN A 71 11.23 -7.20 14.31
C ASN A 71 10.69 -6.28 15.41
N ILE A 72 9.55 -5.63 15.20
CA ILE A 72 8.77 -5.11 16.32
C ILE A 72 8.20 -6.33 17.05
N GLU A 73 9.00 -6.86 17.98
CA GLU A 73 8.68 -8.04 18.76
C GLU A 73 7.23 -7.93 19.25
N ARG A 74 6.36 -8.82 18.77
CA ARG A 74 4.99 -8.96 19.31
C ARG A 74 5.02 -9.00 20.84
N LYS A 75 6.10 -9.55 21.43
CA LYS A 75 6.39 -9.51 22.87
C LYS A 75 6.60 -8.10 23.45
N LYS A 76 7.34 -7.19 22.81
CA LYS A 76 7.51 -5.80 23.28
C LYS A 76 6.24 -4.98 23.11
N LEU A 77 5.47 -5.19 22.03
CA LEU A 77 4.14 -4.58 21.87
C LEU A 77 3.16 -5.09 22.93
N LEU A 78 3.10 -6.40 23.16
CA LEU A 78 2.27 -7.00 24.21
C LEU A 78 2.72 -6.57 25.61
N LEU A 79 4.03 -6.50 25.89
CA LEU A 79 4.56 -5.99 27.16
C LEU A 79 4.22 -4.51 27.35
N LYS A 80 4.34 -3.68 26.31
CA LYS A 80 3.93 -2.27 26.38
C LYS A 80 2.44 -2.16 26.65
N ILE A 81 1.59 -2.92 25.95
CA ILE A 81 0.13 -2.91 26.14
C ILE A 81 -0.27 -3.43 27.52
N VAL A 82 0.40 -4.46 28.04
CA VAL A 82 0.14 -5.04 29.37
C VAL A 82 0.65 -4.15 30.50
N ILE A 83 1.81 -3.50 30.34
CA ILE A 83 2.36 -2.53 31.31
C ILE A 83 1.59 -1.20 31.25
N LEU A 84 1.09 -0.81 30.08
CA LEU A 84 0.24 0.38 29.85
C LEU A 84 -1.24 0.09 30.14
N ARG A 85 -1.55 -0.95 30.94
CA ARG A 85 -2.89 -1.15 31.49
C ARG A 85 -3.21 -0.06 32.51
#